data_AF-A0AAD7DTB4-F1
#
_entry.id   AF-A0AAD7DTB4-F1
#
_cell.length_a   1.000
_cell.length_b   1.000
_cell.length_c   1.000
_cell.angle_alpha   90.00
_cell.angle_beta   90.00
_cell.angle_gamma   90.00
#
_symmetry.space_group_name_H-M   'P 1'
#
loop_
_entity.id
_entity.type
_entity.pdbx_description
1 polymer ?
#
loop_
_entity_poly.entity_id
_entity_poly.type
_entity_poly.pdbx_seq_one_letter_code
_entity_poly.pdbx_strand_id
1 'polypeptide(L)'
;MADASAPRRSNRKPKATQREPLPGADNVPSKRKAKEDADPVQQLHFLLQNPKSRLTKMDISDLINANSWNMLSPDSQSRLAALLPPTAFRSFQPTIGSDHPAAEDSMKIDFDQSGPVDSSLFTDAHFLAAAHTFQDHLFSNWLSDAHAEKVKKYEQGIKDGSLAAPWKDEVWERDNEKEEPPGTGAVSSARAGEAAELKLVDLAKNSVLREGDVIAYRRNFTALDIVVEKDVIIQRIDPRTHSLTVLVEPGTTRALPAHLLMPGPSEPDAPTRSMTITSPTQLESGLLDVDGRVERAKRPNGNAWKALTLWRWTGDALEYASDSQRSGRQDHGTLFYLRACYYQDR
;
A
#
# COMPACT_ATOMS: atom_id res chain seq x y z
N MET A 1 43.63 -41.71 38.06
CA MET A 1 42.38 -42.50 38.16
C MET A 1 41.44 -42.00 37.08
N ALA A 2 41.06 -42.89 36.16
CA ALA A 2 40.00 -42.82 35.13
C ALA A 2 39.99 -41.57 34.22
N ASP A 3 40.51 -41.57 32.98
CA ASP A 3 40.18 -42.38 31.79
C ASP A 3 38.80 -42.05 31.19
N ALA A 4 38.77 -41.41 30.01
CA ALA A 4 37.72 -41.49 28.99
C ALA A 4 38.06 -40.65 27.75
N SER A 5 38.65 -41.33 26.79
CA SER A 5 38.91 -40.93 25.40
C SER A 5 37.66 -40.95 24.50
N ALA A 6 37.45 -39.87 23.72
CA ALA A 6 36.85 -39.78 22.36
C ALA A 6 35.41 -40.36 22.12
N PRO A 7 34.71 -40.12 20.96
CA PRO A 7 35.13 -39.43 19.73
C PRO A 7 34.15 -38.42 19.10
N ARG A 8 34.74 -37.61 18.21
CA ARG A 8 34.10 -36.79 17.16
C ARG A 8 33.30 -37.68 16.17
N ARG A 9 32.09 -37.27 15.79
CA ARG A 9 31.42 -37.75 14.56
C ARG A 9 31.10 -36.58 13.63
N SER A 10 32.01 -36.39 12.68
CA SER A 10 31.82 -35.68 11.42
C SER A 10 31.23 -36.68 10.42
N ASN A 11 30.04 -36.40 9.90
CA ASN A 11 29.45 -37.16 8.79
C ASN A 11 29.60 -36.37 7.49
N ARG A 12 30.82 -36.33 6.95
CA ARG A 12 31.08 -35.92 5.57
C ARG A 12 31.20 -37.19 4.72
N LYS A 13 30.16 -37.51 3.95
CA LYS A 13 30.19 -38.63 2.98
C LYS A 13 31.24 -38.33 1.90
N PRO A 14 32.18 -39.24 1.62
CA PRO A 14 33.13 -39.06 0.53
C PRO A 14 32.47 -39.34 -0.83
N LYS A 15 32.81 -38.47 -1.78
CA LYS A 15 32.47 -38.48 -3.21
C LYS A 15 33.13 -39.70 -3.85
N ALA A 16 32.32 -40.58 -4.46
CA ALA A 16 32.84 -41.74 -5.18
C ALA A 16 33.54 -41.29 -6.47
N THR A 17 34.81 -41.72 -6.59
CA THR A 17 35.70 -41.51 -7.72
C THR A 17 35.20 -42.24 -8.95
N GLN A 18 35.15 -41.54 -10.08
CA GLN A 18 34.91 -42.08 -11.42
C GLN A 18 36.01 -43.09 -11.78
N ARG A 19 35.61 -44.26 -12.26
CA ARG A 19 36.47 -45.17 -13.04
C ARG A 19 35.99 -45.12 -14.49
N GLU A 20 36.86 -44.68 -15.39
CA GLU A 20 36.76 -45.06 -16.81
C GLU A 20 36.99 -46.57 -16.94
N PRO A 21 36.27 -47.19 -17.87
CA PRO A 21 36.94 -48.12 -18.77
C PRO A 21 36.63 -47.84 -20.26
N LEU A 22 37.68 -48.08 -21.03
CA LEU A 22 37.87 -48.05 -22.49
C LEU A 22 36.90 -48.97 -23.29
N PRO A 23 36.91 -48.89 -24.64
CA PRO A 23 35.76 -49.09 -25.51
C PRO A 23 35.59 -50.54 -25.98
N GLY A 24 34.34 -50.90 -26.31
CA GLY A 24 34.02 -52.11 -27.05
C GLY A 24 33.11 -53.07 -26.29
N ALA A 25 31.81 -52.81 -26.31
CA ALA A 25 30.79 -53.85 -26.14
C ALA A 25 29.47 -53.34 -26.75
N ASP A 26 28.92 -54.13 -27.66
CA ASP A 26 27.79 -53.82 -28.52
C ASP A 26 26.53 -53.39 -27.75
N ASN A 27 26.00 -52.22 -28.12
CA ASN A 27 24.69 -51.74 -27.67
C ASN A 27 23.57 -52.52 -28.37
N VAL A 28 23.13 -53.62 -27.75
CA VAL A 28 21.83 -54.21 -28.08
C VAL A 28 20.75 -53.31 -27.47
N PRO A 29 19.82 -52.75 -28.25
CA PRO A 29 18.78 -51.88 -27.72
C PRO A 29 17.82 -52.71 -26.84
N SER A 30 17.77 -52.39 -25.55
CA SER A 30 16.80 -52.98 -24.63
C SER A 30 15.38 -52.63 -25.08
N LYS A 31 14.60 -53.64 -25.47
CA LYS A 31 13.17 -53.52 -25.76
C LYS A 31 12.46 -52.85 -24.57
N ARG A 32 11.97 -51.62 -24.75
CA ARG A 32 11.05 -50.98 -23.82
C ARG A 32 9.73 -51.75 -23.85
N LYS A 33 9.32 -52.33 -22.72
CA LYS A 33 7.96 -52.86 -22.54
C LYS A 33 6.95 -51.73 -22.82
N ALA A 34 6.01 -51.97 -23.73
CA ALA A 34 4.86 -51.10 -23.92
C ALA A 34 4.10 -51.01 -22.59
N LYS A 35 3.86 -49.80 -22.10
CA LYS A 35 2.99 -49.59 -20.94
C LYS A 35 1.56 -49.79 -21.42
N GLU A 36 0.90 -50.76 -20.79
CA GLU A 36 -0.53 -51.01 -20.76
C GLU A 36 -1.35 -49.71 -20.80
N ASP A 37 -2.34 -49.66 -21.69
CA ASP A 37 -3.26 -48.54 -21.86
C ASP A 37 -4.03 -48.32 -20.55
N ALA A 38 -3.59 -47.33 -19.77
CA ALA A 38 -4.31 -46.90 -18.58
C ALA A 38 -5.69 -46.33 -18.97
N ASP A 39 -6.70 -46.60 -18.15
CA ASP A 39 -8.08 -46.13 -18.29
C ASP A 39 -8.13 -44.62 -18.64
N PRO A 40 -8.82 -44.17 -19.71
CA PRO A 40 -8.76 -42.79 -20.21
C PRO A 40 -9.08 -41.74 -19.14
N VAL A 41 -9.93 -42.07 -18.17
CA VAL A 41 -10.27 -41.18 -17.04
C VAL A 41 -9.09 -40.99 -16.09
N GLN A 42 -8.33 -42.05 -15.81
CA GLN A 42 -7.15 -41.97 -14.95
C GLN A 42 -5.99 -41.26 -15.66
N GLN A 43 -5.88 -41.43 -16.99
CA GLN A 43 -4.95 -40.67 -17.80
C GLN A 43 -5.28 -39.17 -17.78
N LEU A 44 -6.56 -38.80 -17.92
CA LEU A 44 -7.00 -37.40 -17.82
C LEU A 44 -6.72 -36.79 -16.45
N HIS A 45 -6.99 -37.54 -15.38
CA HIS A 45 -6.70 -37.11 -14.00
C HIS A 45 -5.19 -36.90 -13.80
N PHE A 46 -4.37 -37.82 -14.30
CA PHE A 46 -2.91 -37.69 -14.25
C PHE A 46 -2.41 -36.51 -15.09
N LEU A 47 -3.05 -36.23 -16.23
CA LEU A 47 -2.66 -35.13 -17.10
C LEU A 47 -3.03 -33.76 -16.51
N LEU A 48 -4.21 -33.63 -15.90
CA LEU A 48 -4.76 -32.34 -15.47
C LEU A 48 -4.40 -31.95 -14.02
N GLN A 49 -3.98 -32.89 -13.18
CA GLN A 49 -3.70 -32.60 -11.78
C GLN A 49 -2.25 -32.87 -11.35
N ASN A 50 -1.47 -33.61 -12.13
CA ASN A 50 -0.12 -33.99 -11.70
C ASN A 50 0.92 -32.95 -12.16
N PRO A 51 1.77 -32.42 -11.27
CA PRO A 51 2.84 -31.48 -11.63
C PRO A 51 3.92 -32.09 -12.54
N LYS A 52 3.97 -33.43 -12.67
CA LYS A 52 4.85 -34.15 -13.61
C LYS A 52 4.17 -34.45 -14.95
N SER A 53 2.96 -33.95 -15.17
CA SER A 53 2.24 -34.11 -16.43
C SER A 53 3.05 -33.54 -17.59
N ARG A 54 2.92 -34.18 -18.75
CA ARG A 54 3.53 -33.69 -20.00
C ARG A 54 2.97 -32.33 -20.42
N LEU A 55 1.78 -31.96 -19.94
CA LEU A 55 1.16 -30.66 -20.17
C LEU A 55 1.96 -29.49 -19.58
N THR A 56 2.83 -29.71 -18.59
CA THR A 56 3.69 -28.65 -18.02
C THR A 56 4.90 -28.33 -18.91
N LYS A 57 5.24 -29.19 -19.88
CA LYS A 57 6.46 -29.08 -20.69
C LYS A 57 6.19 -28.80 -22.16
N MET A 58 4.94 -28.87 -22.57
CA MET A 58 4.51 -28.59 -23.94
C MET A 58 4.02 -27.15 -24.02
N ASP A 59 4.17 -26.53 -25.19
CA ASP A 59 3.57 -25.21 -25.40
C ASP A 59 2.05 -25.36 -25.50
N ILE A 60 1.32 -24.58 -24.73
CA ILE A 60 -0.13 -24.72 -24.63
C ILE A 60 -0.84 -24.11 -25.83
N SER A 61 -0.20 -23.15 -26.52
CA SER A 61 -0.69 -22.55 -27.76
C SER A 61 -0.71 -23.55 -28.91
N ASP A 62 0.20 -24.53 -28.89
CA ASP A 62 0.23 -25.62 -29.89
C ASP A 62 -0.89 -26.64 -29.65
N LEU A 63 -1.35 -26.77 -28.40
CA LEU A 63 -2.40 -27.71 -28.01
C LEU A 63 -3.81 -27.12 -28.13
N ILE A 64 -3.98 -25.86 -27.75
CA ILE A 64 -5.28 -25.17 -27.75
C ILE A 64 -5.27 -24.10 -28.85
N ASN A 65 -5.60 -24.53 -30.06
CA ASN A 65 -5.65 -23.68 -31.25
C ASN A 65 -6.96 -23.88 -32.05
N ALA A 66 -7.20 -23.02 -33.03
CA ALA A 66 -8.40 -23.11 -33.87
C ALA A 66 -8.55 -24.47 -34.58
N ASN A 67 -7.45 -25.16 -34.91
CA ASN A 67 -7.51 -26.49 -35.53
C ASN A 67 -8.00 -27.54 -34.54
N SER A 68 -7.48 -27.56 -33.31
CA SER A 68 -7.94 -28.44 -32.23
C SER A 68 -9.41 -28.19 -31.88
N TRP A 69 -9.86 -26.93 -31.90
CA TRP A 69 -11.26 -26.57 -31.68
C TRP A 69 -12.17 -27.17 -32.75
N ASN A 70 -11.79 -27.05 -34.02
CA ASN A 70 -12.54 -27.61 -35.15
C ASN A 70 -12.57 -29.13 -35.18
N MET A 71 -11.65 -29.81 -34.47
CA MET A 71 -11.66 -31.27 -34.33
C MET A 71 -12.65 -31.78 -33.26
N LEU A 72 -13.21 -30.90 -32.42
CA LEU A 72 -14.19 -31.26 -31.40
C LEU A 72 -15.59 -31.47 -31.99
N SER A 73 -16.43 -32.27 -31.32
CA SER A 73 -17.83 -32.43 -31.70
C SER A 73 -18.61 -31.13 -31.49
N PRO A 74 -19.66 -30.85 -32.29
CA PRO A 74 -20.47 -29.63 -32.16
C PRO A 74 -21.12 -29.50 -30.76
N ASP A 75 -21.48 -30.62 -30.13
CA ASP A 75 -21.99 -30.64 -28.76
C ASP A 75 -20.93 -30.19 -27.73
N SER A 76 -19.67 -30.59 -27.93
CA SER A 76 -18.56 -30.19 -27.05
C SER A 76 -18.20 -28.72 -27.27
N GLN A 77 -18.21 -28.25 -28.51
CA GLN A 77 -18.01 -26.84 -28.84
C GLN A 77 -19.07 -25.96 -28.19
N SER A 78 -20.34 -26.39 -28.20
CA SER A 78 -21.44 -25.65 -27.57
C SER A 78 -21.27 -25.56 -26.06
N ARG A 79 -20.86 -26.65 -25.40
CA ARG A 79 -20.58 -26.66 -23.95
C ARG A 79 -19.39 -25.79 -23.57
N LEU A 80 -18.33 -25.79 -24.38
CA LEU A 80 -17.15 -24.96 -24.14
C LEU A 80 -17.43 -23.49 -24.45
N ALA A 81 -18.24 -23.19 -25.47
CA ALA A 81 -18.67 -21.84 -25.80
C ALA A 81 -19.40 -21.17 -24.63
N ALA A 82 -20.24 -21.92 -23.89
CA ALA A 82 -20.91 -21.41 -22.69
C ALA A 82 -19.96 -20.99 -21.54
N LEU A 83 -18.69 -21.42 -21.58
CA LEU A 83 -17.67 -21.05 -20.59
C LEU A 83 -16.75 -19.92 -21.07
N LEU A 84 -16.84 -19.53 -22.35
CA LEU A 84 -16.02 -18.45 -22.90
C LEU A 84 -16.62 -17.08 -22.52
N PRO A 85 -15.77 -16.05 -22.36
CA PRO A 85 -16.27 -14.71 -22.14
C PRO A 85 -17.10 -14.25 -23.33
N PRO A 86 -18.09 -13.35 -23.15
CA PRO A 86 -18.94 -12.89 -24.23
C PRO A 86 -18.16 -12.21 -25.35
N THR A 87 -16.97 -11.67 -25.07
CA THR A 87 -16.02 -11.10 -26.06
C THR A 87 -15.42 -12.12 -27.02
N ALA A 88 -15.57 -13.42 -26.75
CA ALA A 88 -15.11 -14.52 -27.60
C ALA A 88 -15.90 -14.66 -28.90
N PHE A 89 -17.10 -14.10 -28.92
CA PHE A 89 -18.04 -14.24 -30.02
C PHE A 89 -17.97 -13.03 -30.93
N ARG A 90 -17.93 -13.26 -32.24
CA ARG A 90 -17.95 -12.18 -33.25
C ARG A 90 -19.19 -11.29 -33.18
N SER A 91 -20.26 -11.78 -32.55
CA SER A 91 -21.50 -11.05 -32.30
C SER A 91 -21.43 -10.10 -31.10
N PHE A 92 -20.32 -10.07 -30.35
CA PHE A 92 -20.19 -9.19 -29.21
C PHE A 92 -20.09 -7.73 -29.63
N GLN A 93 -21.02 -6.92 -29.13
CA GLN A 93 -20.95 -5.46 -29.21
C GLN A 93 -20.71 -4.92 -27.80
N PRO A 94 -19.69 -4.08 -27.58
CA PRO A 94 -19.44 -3.49 -26.29
C PRO A 94 -20.60 -2.58 -25.91
N THR A 95 -21.37 -2.98 -24.90
CA THR A 95 -22.43 -2.16 -24.33
C THR A 95 -21.89 -1.32 -23.19
N ILE A 96 -22.33 -0.07 -23.15
CA ILE A 96 -22.04 0.85 -22.05
C ILE A 96 -22.87 0.40 -20.84
N GLY A 97 -22.26 0.40 -19.64
CA GLY A 97 -22.97 0.04 -18.42
C GLY A 97 -24.19 0.93 -18.16
N SER A 98 -25.23 0.37 -17.54
CA SER A 98 -26.50 1.06 -17.23
C SER A 98 -26.35 2.35 -16.43
N ASP A 99 -25.22 2.48 -15.74
CA ASP A 99 -24.95 3.57 -14.80
C ASP A 99 -24.23 4.74 -15.48
N HIS A 100 -23.93 4.61 -16.77
CA HIS A 100 -23.29 5.65 -17.55
C HIS A 100 -24.34 6.61 -18.12
N PRO A 101 -24.15 7.93 -18.03
CA PRO A 101 -25.12 8.94 -18.48
C PRO A 101 -25.38 8.96 -20.01
N ALA A 102 -24.72 8.10 -20.78
CA ALA A 102 -24.93 7.91 -22.22
C ALA A 102 -25.76 6.66 -22.56
N ALA A 103 -26.28 5.95 -21.55
CA ALA A 103 -26.99 4.68 -21.71
C ALA A 103 -28.50 4.84 -21.99
N GLU A 104 -29.03 6.06 -22.09
CA GLU A 104 -30.48 6.32 -22.21
C GLU A 104 -31.14 5.81 -23.50
N ASP A 105 -30.38 5.28 -24.47
CA ASP A 105 -30.93 4.87 -25.77
C ASP A 105 -30.52 3.44 -26.23
N SER A 106 -30.16 2.53 -25.32
CA SER A 106 -29.89 1.13 -25.69
C SER A 106 -31.04 0.20 -25.26
N MET A 107 -31.81 -0.29 -26.25
CA MET A 107 -32.78 -1.38 -26.03
C MET A 107 -32.07 -2.61 -25.45
N LYS A 108 -32.66 -3.21 -24.42
CA LYS A 108 -32.20 -4.50 -23.86
C LYS A 108 -32.36 -5.59 -24.91
N ILE A 109 -31.27 -6.01 -25.52
CA ILE A 109 -31.21 -7.22 -26.34
C ILE A 109 -30.67 -8.32 -25.44
N ASP A 110 -31.47 -9.38 -25.24
CA ASP A 110 -30.99 -10.62 -24.64
C ASP A 110 -29.83 -11.14 -25.49
N PHE A 111 -28.61 -11.08 -24.94
CA PHE A 111 -27.41 -11.56 -25.63
C PHE A 111 -27.43 -13.08 -25.69
N ASP A 112 -27.91 -13.60 -26.80
CA ASP A 112 -27.78 -15.00 -27.13
C ASP A 112 -26.30 -15.29 -27.45
N GLN A 113 -25.62 -16.07 -26.61
CA GLN A 113 -24.21 -16.44 -26.75
C GLN A 113 -23.97 -17.45 -27.90
N SER A 114 -24.78 -17.38 -28.96
CA SER A 114 -24.89 -18.41 -30.01
C SER A 114 -24.15 -18.05 -31.31
N GLY A 115 -23.10 -17.23 -31.22
CA GLY A 115 -22.28 -16.83 -32.37
C GLY A 115 -21.10 -17.77 -32.67
N PRO A 116 -20.55 -17.76 -33.90
CA PRO A 116 -19.29 -18.43 -34.18
C PRO A 116 -18.15 -17.80 -33.37
N VAL A 117 -17.37 -18.65 -32.68
CA VAL A 117 -16.19 -18.25 -31.90
C VAL A 117 -15.16 -17.64 -32.84
N ASP A 118 -14.60 -16.49 -32.47
CA ASP A 118 -13.56 -15.87 -33.27
C ASP A 118 -12.23 -16.63 -33.15
N SER A 119 -11.63 -16.96 -34.28
CA SER A 119 -10.35 -17.68 -34.34
C SER A 119 -9.19 -16.88 -33.75
N SER A 120 -9.34 -15.55 -33.63
CA SER A 120 -8.38 -14.63 -33.01
C SER A 120 -8.26 -14.83 -31.49
N LEU A 121 -9.26 -15.42 -30.83
CA LEU A 121 -9.28 -15.66 -29.39
C LEU A 121 -8.13 -16.55 -28.94
N PHE A 122 -7.80 -17.59 -29.71
CA PHE A 122 -6.72 -18.51 -29.38
C PHE A 122 -5.33 -17.86 -29.48
N THR A 123 -5.23 -16.70 -30.15
CA THR A 123 -4.02 -15.89 -30.26
C THR A 123 -4.04 -14.65 -29.37
N ASP A 124 -5.11 -14.44 -28.60
CA ASP A 124 -5.23 -13.28 -27.72
C ASP A 124 -4.23 -13.37 -26.56
N ALA A 125 -3.61 -12.24 -26.22
CA ALA A 125 -2.62 -12.14 -25.16
C ALA A 125 -3.22 -12.55 -23.81
N HIS A 126 -4.48 -12.23 -23.56
CA HIS A 126 -5.16 -12.58 -22.31
C HIS A 126 -5.45 -14.08 -22.21
N PHE A 127 -5.87 -14.70 -23.32
CA PHE A 127 -6.10 -16.15 -23.37
C PHE A 127 -4.81 -16.94 -23.18
N LEU A 128 -3.74 -16.55 -23.89
CA LEU A 128 -2.42 -17.18 -23.74
C LEU A 128 -1.86 -17.00 -22.33
N ALA A 129 -1.98 -15.81 -21.74
CA ALA A 129 -1.56 -15.56 -20.36
C ALA A 129 -2.33 -16.45 -19.37
N ALA A 130 -3.65 -16.59 -19.54
CA ALA A 130 -4.47 -17.47 -18.71
C ALA A 130 -4.06 -18.94 -18.87
N ALA A 131 -3.76 -19.38 -20.09
CA ALA A 131 -3.35 -20.75 -20.38
C ALA A 131 -1.95 -21.06 -19.79
N HIS A 132 -0.99 -20.14 -19.88
CA HIS A 132 0.30 -20.28 -19.20
C HIS A 132 0.15 -20.26 -17.67
N THR A 133 -0.70 -19.37 -17.14
CA THR A 133 -1.01 -19.34 -15.70
C THR A 133 -1.61 -20.68 -15.23
N PHE A 134 -2.43 -21.33 -16.06
CA PHE A 134 -2.93 -22.67 -15.78
C PHE A 134 -1.80 -23.72 -15.74
N GLN A 135 -0.84 -23.67 -16.67
CA GLN A 135 0.34 -24.55 -16.62
C GLN A 135 1.17 -24.33 -15.36
N ASP A 136 1.35 -23.07 -14.96
CA ASP A 136 2.07 -22.71 -13.73
C ASP A 136 1.35 -23.19 -12.48
N HIS A 137 0.02 -23.09 -12.44
CA HIS A 137 -0.81 -23.64 -11.37
C HIS A 137 -0.71 -25.18 -11.30
N LEU A 138 -0.67 -25.85 -12.46
CA LEU A 138 -0.52 -27.29 -12.55
C LEU A 138 0.89 -27.73 -12.09
N PHE A 139 1.93 -27.00 -12.48
CA PHE A 139 3.30 -27.22 -12.02
C PHE A 139 3.45 -26.96 -10.51
N SER A 140 2.82 -25.91 -10.00
CA SER A 140 2.82 -25.52 -8.58
C SER A 140 1.91 -26.41 -7.72
N ASN A 141 1.28 -27.43 -8.31
CA ASN A 141 0.42 -28.40 -7.63
C ASN A 141 -0.84 -27.78 -6.98
N TRP A 142 -1.29 -26.62 -7.48
CA TRP A 142 -2.50 -25.92 -7.00
C TRP A 142 -3.79 -26.65 -7.37
N LEU A 143 -3.76 -27.47 -8.42
CA LEU A 143 -4.90 -28.29 -8.88
C LEU A 143 -4.96 -29.67 -8.22
N SER A 144 -4.12 -29.92 -7.21
CA SER A 144 -4.17 -31.18 -6.46
C SER A 144 -5.34 -31.21 -5.46
N ASP A 145 -5.85 -32.41 -5.19
CA ASP A 145 -6.92 -32.64 -4.20
C ASP A 145 -6.57 -32.05 -2.83
N ALA A 146 -5.29 -32.12 -2.44
CA ALA A 146 -4.79 -31.55 -1.18
C ALA A 146 -4.91 -30.02 -1.12
N HIS A 147 -4.83 -29.32 -2.25
CA HIS A 147 -5.04 -27.87 -2.30
C HIS A 147 -6.54 -27.53 -2.37
N ALA A 148 -7.33 -28.31 -3.12
CA ALA A 148 -8.78 -28.17 -3.18
C ALA A 148 -9.44 -28.33 -1.79
N GLU A 149 -8.97 -29.26 -0.96
CA GLU A 149 -9.42 -29.42 0.43
C GLU A 149 -9.06 -28.21 1.31
N LYS A 150 -7.87 -27.63 1.12
CA LYS A 150 -7.46 -26.40 1.84
C LYS A 150 -8.32 -25.20 1.46
N VAL A 151 -8.63 -25.03 0.18
CA VAL A 151 -9.52 -23.96 -0.31
C VAL A 151 -10.92 -24.15 0.27
N LYS A 152 -11.49 -25.36 0.23
CA LYS A 152 -12.80 -25.65 0.84
C LYS A 152 -12.82 -25.34 2.33
N LYS A 153 -11.78 -25.73 3.07
CA LYS A 153 -11.66 -25.42 4.50
C LYS A 153 -11.59 -23.91 4.75
N TYR A 154 -10.91 -23.18 3.88
CA TYR A 154 -10.82 -21.72 3.96
C TYR A 154 -12.14 -21.03 3.63
N GLU A 155 -12.84 -21.46 2.58
CA GLU A 155 -14.19 -20.99 2.24
C GLU A 155 -15.20 -21.26 3.37
N GLN A 156 -15.13 -22.43 4.00
CA GLN A 156 -15.92 -22.75 5.19
C GLN A 156 -15.58 -21.81 6.35
N GLY A 157 -14.30 -21.55 6.60
CA GLY A 157 -13.87 -20.61 7.64
C GLY A 157 -14.32 -19.17 7.40
N ILE A 158 -14.41 -18.72 6.14
CA ILE A 158 -14.98 -17.41 5.78
C ILE A 158 -16.49 -17.39 6.07
N LYS A 159 -17.22 -18.44 5.68
CA LYS A 159 -18.67 -18.54 5.93
C LYS A 159 -18.99 -18.59 7.42
N ASP A 160 -18.16 -19.27 8.19
CA ASP A 160 -18.29 -19.39 9.64
C ASP A 160 -17.75 -18.15 10.39
N GLY A 161 -17.14 -17.18 9.69
CA GLY A 161 -16.56 -15.97 10.27
C GLY A 161 -15.31 -16.21 11.14
N SER A 162 -14.78 -17.44 11.15
CA SER A 162 -13.62 -17.83 11.96
C SER A 162 -12.28 -17.55 11.27
N LEU A 163 -12.29 -17.48 9.93
CA LEU A 163 -11.13 -17.18 9.11
C LEU A 163 -11.49 -16.01 8.18
N ALA A 164 -10.90 -14.86 8.43
CA ALA A 164 -10.85 -13.77 7.48
C ALA A 164 -9.49 -13.78 6.78
N ALA A 165 -9.48 -13.45 5.48
CA ALA A 165 -8.25 -12.99 4.87
C ALA A 165 -7.82 -11.74 5.65
N PRO A 166 -6.63 -11.72 6.27
CA PRO A 166 -6.15 -10.50 6.90
C PRO A 166 -6.14 -9.41 5.83
N TRP A 167 -6.66 -8.24 6.18
CA TRP A 167 -6.76 -7.15 5.20
C TRP A 167 -5.36 -6.84 4.67
N LYS A 168 -5.28 -6.45 3.40
CA LYS A 168 -3.99 -6.15 2.73
C LYS A 168 -3.14 -5.18 3.56
N ASP A 169 -3.81 -4.24 4.21
CA ASP A 169 -3.19 -3.25 5.09
C ASP A 169 -2.71 -3.86 6.41
N GLU A 170 -3.43 -4.80 7.02
CA GLU A 170 -3.01 -5.50 8.26
C GLU A 170 -1.82 -6.44 8.03
N VAL A 171 -1.75 -7.09 6.87
CA VAL A 171 -0.59 -7.91 6.48
C VAL A 171 0.60 -7.00 6.23
N TRP A 172 0.39 -5.90 5.52
CA TRP A 172 1.45 -4.93 5.26
C TRP A 172 1.95 -4.30 6.56
N GLU A 173 1.06 -3.93 7.47
CA GLU A 173 1.40 -3.36 8.79
C GLU A 173 2.17 -4.34 9.65
N ARG A 174 1.87 -5.64 9.61
CA ARG A 174 2.62 -6.69 10.33
C ARG A 174 4.00 -6.93 9.74
N ASP A 175 4.09 -7.03 8.42
CA ASP A 175 5.35 -7.29 7.72
C ASP A 175 6.26 -6.06 7.70
N ASN A 176 5.68 -4.87 7.88
CA ASN A 176 6.38 -3.58 7.97
C ASN A 176 6.25 -2.97 9.37
N GLU A 177 5.82 -3.76 10.37
CA GLU A 177 5.81 -3.36 11.77
C GLU A 177 7.29 -3.26 12.13
N LYS A 178 7.80 -2.03 12.11
CA LYS A 178 9.16 -1.79 12.56
C LYS A 178 9.16 -2.23 14.02
N GLU A 179 9.88 -3.31 14.32
CA GLU A 179 10.35 -3.58 15.67
C GLU A 179 11.01 -2.29 16.15
N GLU A 180 10.28 -1.48 16.90
CA GLU A 180 10.84 -0.30 17.52
C GLU A 180 11.70 -0.81 18.67
N PRO A 181 13.04 -0.72 18.60
CA PRO A 181 13.83 -0.91 19.79
C PRO A 181 13.37 0.16 20.80
N PRO A 182 13.20 -0.20 22.08
CA PRO A 182 12.82 0.76 23.10
C PRO A 182 13.98 1.76 23.26
N GLY A 183 13.88 2.92 22.61
CA GLY A 183 14.82 4.02 22.84
C GLY A 183 15.18 4.95 21.68
N THR A 184 14.77 4.72 20.43
CA THR A 184 15.25 5.58 19.33
C THR A 184 14.14 6.47 18.73
N GLY A 185 13.98 7.66 19.30
CA GLY A 185 13.25 8.79 18.68
C GLY A 185 13.88 9.32 17.37
N ALA A 186 14.84 8.60 16.78
CA ALA A 186 15.60 9.00 15.60
C ALA A 186 14.92 8.62 14.26
N VAL A 187 13.97 7.68 14.25
CA VAL A 187 13.44 7.14 12.98
C VAL A 187 12.45 8.08 12.28
N SER A 188 11.95 9.12 12.96
CA SER A 188 11.16 10.17 12.30
C SER A 188 12.00 11.03 11.33
N SER A 189 13.34 11.01 11.47
CA SER A 189 14.29 11.68 10.58
C SER A 189 14.46 10.94 9.26
N ALA A 190 14.33 9.61 9.24
CA ALA A 190 14.64 8.80 8.06
C ALA A 190 13.63 8.97 6.92
N ARG A 191 12.35 9.26 7.23
CA ARG A 191 11.32 9.61 6.23
C ARG A 191 11.41 11.07 5.76
N ALA A 192 12.23 11.89 6.42
CA ALA A 192 12.34 13.32 6.14
C ALA A 192 13.54 13.69 5.25
N GLY A 193 14.41 12.73 4.91
CA GLY A 193 15.58 12.96 4.06
C GLY A 193 16.49 14.09 4.53
N GLU A 194 17.29 14.62 3.61
CA GLU A 194 18.14 15.83 3.80
C GLU A 194 17.32 17.08 4.16
N ALA A 195 16.01 17.10 3.90
CA ALA A 195 15.13 18.17 4.36
C ALA A 195 15.07 18.29 5.89
N ALA A 196 15.54 17.28 6.65
CA ALA A 196 15.76 17.35 8.10
C ALA A 196 16.70 18.48 8.55
N GLU A 197 17.61 18.93 7.68
CA GLU A 197 18.58 19.98 7.99
C GLU A 197 17.98 21.38 7.98
N LEU A 198 16.84 21.59 7.30
CA LEU A 198 16.16 22.88 7.25
C LEU A 198 15.56 23.23 8.61
N LYS A 199 15.96 24.38 9.14
CA LYS A 199 15.47 24.91 10.42
C LYS A 199 14.26 25.82 10.20
N LEU A 200 13.49 26.03 11.26
CA LEU A 200 12.36 26.98 11.24
C LEU A 200 12.79 28.40 10.84
N VAL A 201 14.00 28.78 11.26
CA VAL A 201 14.69 30.02 10.89
C VAL A 201 14.85 30.14 9.37
N ASP A 202 15.13 29.04 8.68
CA ASP A 202 15.31 29.04 7.22
C ASP A 202 13.97 29.22 6.50
N LEU A 203 12.87 28.67 7.03
CA LEU A 203 11.53 28.95 6.49
C LEU A 203 11.10 30.41 6.70
N ALA A 204 11.49 31.01 7.83
CA ALA A 204 11.24 32.43 8.09
C ALA A 204 12.10 33.34 7.20
N LYS A 205 13.38 32.99 6.96
CA LYS A 205 14.28 33.70 6.03
C LYS A 205 13.74 33.78 4.62
N ASN A 206 13.16 32.69 4.14
CA ASN A 206 12.68 32.56 2.77
C ASN A 206 11.22 32.99 2.58
N SER A 207 10.64 33.70 3.56
CA SER A 207 9.25 34.20 3.52
C SER A 207 8.18 33.10 3.35
N VAL A 208 8.51 31.85 3.69
CA VAL A 208 7.55 30.74 3.74
C VAL A 208 6.61 30.94 4.93
N LEU A 209 7.11 31.49 6.03
CA LEU A 209 6.32 32.00 7.15
C LEU A 209 6.25 33.53 7.09
N ARG A 210 5.06 34.09 7.30
CA ARG A 210 4.79 35.54 7.20
C ARG A 210 4.15 36.06 8.48
N GLU A 211 4.35 37.35 8.73
CA GLU A 211 3.63 38.06 9.79
C GLU A 211 2.12 38.01 9.50
N GLY A 212 1.32 37.69 10.52
CA GLY A 212 -0.12 37.50 10.42
C GLY A 212 -0.59 36.08 10.07
N ASP A 213 0.32 35.15 9.77
CA ASP A 213 -0.01 33.74 9.62
C ASP A 213 -0.42 33.14 10.98
N VAL A 214 -1.34 32.17 10.96
CA VAL A 214 -1.78 31.41 12.14
C VAL A 214 -1.19 30.02 12.10
N ILE A 215 -0.50 29.62 13.15
CA ILE A 215 -0.02 28.26 13.37
C ILE A 215 -0.99 27.55 14.31
N ALA A 216 -1.60 26.49 13.79
CA ALA A 216 -2.48 25.62 14.54
C ALA A 216 -1.73 24.40 15.05
N TYR A 217 -1.75 24.20 16.35
CA TYR A 217 -1.21 23.02 17.02
C TYR A 217 -2.32 22.04 17.37
N ARG A 218 -2.14 20.77 17.03
CA ARG A 218 -3.05 19.69 17.42
C ARG A 218 -2.24 18.43 17.73
N ARG A 219 -2.37 17.90 18.94
CA ARG A 219 -1.72 16.64 19.33
C ARG A 219 -2.58 15.82 20.27
N ASN A 220 -2.64 14.52 19.99
CA ASN A 220 -3.29 13.54 20.86
C ASN A 220 -2.24 12.88 21.78
N PHE A 221 -2.50 12.91 23.08
CA PHE A 221 -1.71 12.25 24.11
C PHE A 221 -2.45 11.01 24.57
N THR A 222 -2.28 9.89 23.86
CA THR A 222 -2.96 8.61 24.16
C THR A 222 -2.71 8.11 25.59
N ALA A 223 -1.52 8.36 26.14
CA ALA A 223 -1.17 7.99 27.51
C ALA A 223 -1.93 8.79 28.59
N LEU A 224 -2.51 9.94 28.23
CA LEU A 224 -3.28 10.80 29.13
C LEU A 224 -4.75 10.93 28.71
N ASP A 225 -5.14 10.34 27.58
CA ASP A 225 -6.45 10.49 26.93
C ASP A 225 -6.88 11.96 26.75
N ILE A 226 -5.93 12.83 26.38
CA ILE A 226 -6.16 14.26 26.19
C ILE A 226 -5.72 14.68 24.79
N VAL A 227 -6.57 15.45 24.11
CA VAL A 227 -6.23 16.17 22.89
C VAL A 227 -5.98 17.64 23.23
N VAL A 228 -4.80 18.14 22.87
CA VAL A 228 -4.45 19.55 23.03
C VAL A 228 -4.53 20.22 21.65
N GLU A 229 -5.36 21.26 21.56
CA GLU A 229 -5.54 22.08 20.35
C GLU A 229 -5.33 23.55 20.71
N LYS A 230 -4.44 24.22 19.97
CA LYS A 230 -4.07 25.62 20.23
C LYS A 230 -3.78 26.37 18.94
N ASP A 231 -4.33 27.56 18.80
CA ASP A 231 -4.04 28.46 17.69
C ASP A 231 -3.09 29.57 18.15
N VAL A 232 -2.16 29.93 17.28
CA VAL A 232 -1.05 30.83 17.55
C VAL A 232 -0.90 31.77 16.37
N ILE A 233 -0.72 33.07 16.59
CA ILE A 233 -0.49 34.02 15.49
C ILE A 233 0.95 34.53 15.51
N ILE A 234 1.56 34.63 14.33
CA ILE A 234 2.89 35.23 14.15
C ILE A 234 2.73 36.75 14.15
N GLN A 235 3.12 37.41 15.23
CA GLN A 235 3.03 38.86 15.35
C GLN A 235 4.17 39.55 14.60
N ARG A 236 5.40 39.07 14.80
CA ARG A 236 6.60 39.70 14.24
C ARG A 236 7.69 38.67 13.98
N ILE A 237 8.45 38.87 12.91
CA ILE A 237 9.66 38.11 12.60
C ILE A 237 10.86 39.05 12.79
N ASP A 238 11.80 38.70 13.67
CA ASP A 238 13.00 39.52 13.86
C ASP A 238 13.91 39.43 12.61
N PRO A 239 14.22 40.54 11.92
CA PRO A 239 15.00 40.51 10.68
C PRO A 239 16.46 40.06 10.87
N ARG A 240 17.01 40.09 12.08
CA ARG A 240 18.42 39.70 12.33
C ARG A 240 18.58 38.25 12.73
N THR A 241 17.69 37.77 13.60
CA THR A 241 17.76 36.42 14.16
C THR A 241 16.80 35.45 13.47
N HIS A 242 15.84 35.97 12.69
CA HIS A 242 14.68 35.25 12.14
C HIS A 242 13.95 34.42 13.20
N SER A 243 13.97 34.88 14.44
CA SER A 243 13.14 34.36 15.52
C SER A 243 11.71 34.87 15.35
N LEU A 244 10.74 33.99 15.62
CA LEU A 244 9.32 34.33 15.50
C LEU A 244 8.81 34.76 16.87
N THR A 245 8.18 35.92 16.94
CA THR A 245 7.40 36.33 18.11
C THR A 245 5.96 35.99 17.87
N VAL A 246 5.42 35.09 18.69
CA VAL A 246 4.08 34.56 18.54
C VAL A 246 3.21 34.89 19.74
N LEU A 247 1.91 35.09 19.48
CA LEU A 247 0.89 35.38 20.49
C LEU A 247 0.00 34.16 20.70
N VAL A 248 -0.25 33.84 21.97
CA VAL A 248 -1.03 32.67 22.41
C VAL A 248 -1.93 33.06 23.57
N GLU A 249 -3.15 32.54 23.59
CA GLU A 249 -4.03 32.66 24.76
C GLU A 249 -3.71 31.65 25.87
N PRO A 250 -3.68 32.08 27.14
CA PRO A 250 -3.51 31.20 28.28
C PRO A 250 -4.73 30.31 28.54
N GLY A 251 -4.49 29.15 29.17
CA GLY A 251 -5.54 28.20 29.54
C GLY A 251 -5.81 27.18 28.44
N THR A 252 -7.02 26.63 28.38
CA THR A 252 -7.39 25.55 27.44
C THR A 252 -8.12 26.04 26.18
N THR A 253 -8.24 27.36 25.99
CA THR A 253 -8.93 27.93 24.83
C THR A 253 -8.19 27.61 23.54
N ARG A 254 -8.89 27.02 22.57
CA ARG A 254 -8.32 26.63 21.28
C ARG A 254 -8.06 27.84 20.37
N ALA A 255 -9.06 28.71 20.25
CA ALA A 255 -9.06 29.79 19.28
C ALA A 255 -8.48 31.09 19.87
N LEU A 256 -7.82 31.88 19.03
CA LEU A 256 -7.41 33.24 19.37
C LEU A 256 -8.62 34.20 19.30
N PRO A 257 -8.60 35.33 20.04
CA PRO A 257 -9.64 36.32 19.97
C PRO A 257 -9.80 36.91 18.57
N ALA A 258 -11.05 37.14 18.17
CA ALA A 258 -11.39 37.73 16.88
C ALA A 258 -10.68 39.08 16.61
N HIS A 259 -10.36 39.85 17.66
CA HIS A 259 -9.67 41.14 17.53
C HIS A 259 -8.19 41.02 17.10
N LEU A 260 -7.51 39.92 17.46
CA LEU A 260 -6.13 39.64 17.02
C LEU A 260 -6.08 38.98 15.64
N LEU A 261 -7.21 38.43 15.19
CA LEU A 261 -7.30 37.75 13.91
C LEU A 261 -7.49 38.69 12.74
N MET A 262 -7.74 40.00 12.94
CA MET A 262 -7.94 41.00 11.88
C MET A 262 -6.62 41.45 11.21
N PRO A 263 -6.65 41.85 9.92
CA PRO A 263 -5.50 42.42 9.22
C PRO A 263 -5.17 43.82 9.79
N GLY A 264 -4.33 43.84 10.83
CA GLY A 264 -3.95 45.04 11.59
C GLY A 264 -4.18 44.85 13.08
N PRO A 265 -3.46 43.91 13.74
CA PRO A 265 -3.72 43.57 15.13
C PRO A 265 -3.49 44.79 16.03
N SER A 266 -4.47 45.12 16.87
CA SER A 266 -4.29 46.03 18.01
C SER A 266 -3.26 45.44 18.99
N GLU A 267 -2.64 46.30 19.80
CA GLU A 267 -1.66 45.88 20.81
C GLU A 267 -2.24 44.75 21.69
N PRO A 268 -1.41 43.76 22.09
CA PRO A 268 -1.89 42.59 22.80
C PRO A 268 -2.46 42.98 24.17
N ASP A 269 -3.78 42.96 24.30
CA ASP A 269 -4.44 43.11 25.59
C ASP A 269 -4.35 41.81 26.41
N ALA A 270 -4.23 41.97 27.73
CA ALA A 270 -4.27 40.84 28.66
C ALA A 270 -5.62 40.10 28.48
N PRO A 271 -5.61 38.75 28.32
CA PRO A 271 -4.63 37.82 28.87
C PRO A 271 -3.61 37.25 27.86
N THR A 272 -3.49 37.80 26.66
CA THR A 272 -2.64 37.26 25.59
C THR A 272 -1.15 37.20 26.00
N ARG A 273 -0.51 36.05 25.83
CA ARG A 273 0.92 35.86 26.15
C ARG A 273 1.76 35.88 24.87
N SER A 274 2.81 36.69 24.86
CA SER A 274 3.83 36.66 23.81
C SER A 274 4.97 35.70 24.17
N MET A 275 5.48 34.97 23.18
CA MET A 275 6.68 34.15 23.32
C MET A 275 7.55 34.23 22.07
N THR A 276 8.88 34.26 22.26
CA THR A 276 9.85 34.23 21.16
C THR A 276 10.37 32.82 20.96
N ILE A 277 10.24 32.30 19.74
CA ILE A 277 10.62 30.94 19.38
C ILE A 277 11.67 30.91 18.27
N THR A 278 12.53 29.90 18.34
CA THR A 278 13.58 29.64 17.33
C THR A 278 13.47 28.23 16.74
N SER A 279 12.70 27.34 17.37
CA SER A 279 12.48 25.98 16.91
C SER A 279 11.01 25.53 17.13
N PRO A 280 10.51 24.57 16.34
CA PRO A 280 9.15 24.06 16.51
C PRO A 280 8.95 23.30 17.82
N THR A 281 9.99 22.64 18.33
CA THR A 281 9.98 21.99 19.65
C THR A 281 9.84 23.00 20.79
N GLN A 282 10.48 24.17 20.65
CA GLN A 282 10.32 25.28 21.61
C GLN A 282 8.89 25.83 21.58
N LEU A 283 8.29 25.95 20.38
CA LEU A 283 6.89 26.32 20.23
C LEU A 283 5.96 25.30 20.89
N GLU A 284 6.09 24.02 20.57
CA GLU A 284 5.28 22.95 21.18
C GLU A 284 5.39 22.94 22.70
N SER A 285 6.61 23.02 23.24
CA SER A 285 6.83 23.07 24.69
C SER A 285 6.20 24.31 25.32
N GLY A 286 6.28 25.46 24.65
CA GLY A 286 5.64 26.70 25.08
C GLY A 286 4.11 26.59 25.09
N LEU A 287 3.50 25.97 24.07
CA LEU A 287 2.05 25.75 24.01
C LEU A 287 1.56 24.80 25.10
N LEU A 288 2.31 23.73 25.37
CA LEU A 288 1.98 22.80 26.45
C LEU A 288 2.18 23.42 27.84
N ASP A 289 3.17 24.31 28.02
CA ASP A 289 3.35 25.09 29.26
C ASP A 289 2.18 26.06 29.47
N VAL A 290 1.63 26.64 28.39
CA VAL A 290 0.50 27.58 28.44
C VAL A 290 -0.85 26.87 28.66
N ASP A 291 -1.02 25.66 28.10
CA ASP A 291 -2.21 24.84 28.28
C ASP A 291 -2.27 24.20 29.68
N GLY A 292 -1.13 23.82 30.24
CA GLY A 292 -0.99 23.38 31.64
C GLY A 292 -1.49 21.96 31.93
N ARG A 293 -2.18 21.28 31.01
CA ARG A 293 -2.69 19.91 31.22
C ARG A 293 -1.63 18.82 31.05
N VAL A 294 -0.50 19.13 30.40
CA VAL A 294 0.56 18.16 30.11
C VAL A 294 1.86 18.52 30.84
N GLU A 295 2.19 17.71 31.85
CA GLU A 295 3.45 17.78 32.60
C GLU A 295 4.67 17.62 31.68
N ARG A 296 5.75 18.34 31.98
CA ARG A 296 7.00 18.31 31.20
C ARG A 296 7.57 16.89 31.02
N ALA A 297 7.46 16.03 32.04
CA ALA A 297 7.96 14.65 32.00
C ALA A 297 7.17 13.74 31.06
N LYS A 298 5.90 14.07 30.77
CA LYS A 298 5.00 13.28 29.92
C LYS A 298 4.93 13.83 28.49
N ARG A 299 5.79 14.80 28.17
CA ARG A 299 5.84 15.36 26.82
C ARG A 299 6.51 14.38 25.87
N PRO A 300 5.90 14.12 24.72
CA PRO A 300 6.45 13.19 23.76
C PRO A 300 7.69 13.81 23.10
N ASN A 301 8.77 13.01 22.98
CA ASN A 301 9.97 13.36 22.21
C ASN A 301 9.74 13.23 20.69
N GLY A 302 8.52 13.54 20.22
CA GLY A 302 8.14 13.33 18.82
C GLY A 302 8.45 14.52 17.92
N ASN A 303 8.18 14.34 16.63
CA ASN A 303 8.44 15.34 15.62
C ASN A 303 7.37 16.48 15.64
N ALA A 304 7.68 17.57 16.33
CA ALA A 304 6.82 18.76 16.45
C ALA A 304 6.35 19.34 15.09
N TRP A 305 7.14 19.16 14.03
CA TRP A 305 6.81 19.66 12.68
C TRP A 305 5.51 19.07 12.11
N LYS A 306 5.11 17.89 12.56
CA LYS A 306 3.88 17.22 12.10
C LYS A 306 2.62 17.68 12.83
N ALA A 307 2.78 18.24 14.02
CA ALA A 307 1.68 18.68 14.87
C ALA A 307 1.29 20.15 14.65
N LEU A 308 2.03 20.86 13.77
CA LEU A 308 1.87 22.28 13.51
C LEU A 308 1.44 22.49 12.06
N THR A 309 0.28 23.12 11.88
CA THR A 309 -0.33 23.43 10.57
C THR A 309 -0.38 24.94 10.36
N LEU A 310 0.00 25.41 9.17
CA LEU A 310 0.03 26.83 8.83
C LEU A 310 -1.28 27.25 8.16
N TRP A 311 -1.84 28.39 8.59
CA TRP A 311 -3.06 28.98 8.07
C TRP A 311 -2.77 30.40 7.60
N ARG A 312 -3.12 30.71 6.36
CA ARG A 312 -2.79 31.98 5.70
C ARG A 312 -4.01 32.67 5.11
N TRP A 313 -3.99 34.00 5.10
CA TRP A 313 -4.97 34.82 4.39
C TRP A 313 -4.92 34.58 2.88
N THR A 314 -6.07 34.29 2.29
CA THR A 314 -6.25 34.39 0.84
C THR A 314 -6.65 35.81 0.49
N GLY A 315 -6.10 36.34 -0.61
CA GLY A 315 -6.30 37.74 -1.02
C GLY A 315 -7.76 38.15 -1.28
N ASP A 316 -8.68 37.18 -1.41
CA ASP A 316 -10.12 37.38 -1.64
C ASP A 316 -10.99 37.29 -0.35
N ALA A 317 -10.38 37.10 0.83
CA ALA A 317 -11.08 36.68 2.04
C ALA A 317 -11.93 37.75 2.76
N LEU A 318 -12.18 38.92 2.16
CA LEU A 318 -13.10 39.90 2.75
C LEU A 318 -14.58 39.53 2.56
N GLU A 319 -14.91 38.68 1.58
CA GLU A 319 -16.31 38.38 1.21
C GLU A 319 -16.90 37.09 1.84
N TYR A 320 -16.09 36.20 2.43
CA TYR A 320 -16.55 34.88 2.92
C TYR A 320 -16.25 34.59 4.40
N ALA A 321 -16.17 35.63 5.23
CA ALA A 321 -15.84 35.53 6.65
C ALA A 321 -16.97 35.00 7.56
N SER A 322 -17.92 34.20 7.05
CA SER A 322 -19.12 33.85 7.83
C SER A 322 -19.08 32.52 8.60
N ASP A 323 -18.15 31.60 8.35
CA ASP A 323 -18.19 30.29 9.06
C ASP A 323 -16.83 29.63 9.37
N SER A 324 -15.71 30.25 9.02
CA SER A 324 -14.40 29.64 9.28
C SER A 324 -13.86 30.03 10.66
N GLN A 325 -13.62 29.03 11.51
CA GLN A 325 -13.11 29.14 12.90
C GLN A 325 -11.78 29.93 13.03
N ARG A 326 -11.13 30.30 11.92
CA ARG A 326 -9.84 31.01 11.84
C ARG A 326 -9.89 32.28 10.97
N SER A 327 -11.07 32.88 10.85
CA SER A 327 -11.28 34.18 10.19
C SER A 327 -10.89 34.19 8.71
N GLY A 328 -11.39 33.26 7.90
CA GLY A 328 -11.20 33.28 6.43
C GLY A 328 -9.83 32.80 5.94
N ARG A 329 -8.92 32.39 6.84
CA ARG A 329 -7.62 31.80 6.46
C ARG A 329 -7.81 30.39 5.90
N GLN A 330 -7.01 30.02 4.91
CA GLN A 330 -6.96 28.66 4.35
C GLN A 330 -5.80 27.85 4.92
N ASP A 331 -6.00 26.53 5.01
CA ASP A 331 -4.96 25.57 5.38
C ASP A 331 -3.89 25.51 4.29
N HIS A 332 -2.66 25.86 4.63
CA HIS A 332 -1.51 25.84 3.74
C HIS A 332 -0.64 24.58 3.91
N GLY A 333 -1.04 23.67 4.82
CA GLY A 333 -0.35 22.43 5.12
C GLY A 333 0.46 22.46 6.42
N THR A 334 0.99 21.29 6.79
CA THR A 334 1.84 21.17 7.99
C THR A 334 3.22 21.77 7.75
N LEU A 335 3.86 22.27 8.82
CA LEU A 335 5.24 22.74 8.73
C LEU A 335 6.18 21.65 8.19
N PHE A 336 5.88 20.37 8.47
CA PHE A 336 6.61 19.24 7.90
C PHE A 336 6.52 19.20 6.37
N TYR A 337 5.32 19.36 5.79
CA TYR A 337 5.14 19.38 4.33
C TYR A 337 5.73 20.63 3.70
N LEU A 338 5.49 21.81 4.29
CA LEU A 338 6.05 23.07 3.79
C LEU A 338 7.58 23.05 3.74
N ARG A 339 8.21 22.42 4.74
CA ARG A 339 9.66 22.20 4.75
C ARG A 339 10.11 21.27 3.62
N ALA A 340 9.38 20.19 3.36
CA ALA A 340 9.71 19.24 2.31
C ALA A 340 9.53 19.84 0.91
N CYS A 341 8.45 20.59 0.66
CA CYS A 341 8.21 21.29 -0.59
C CYS A 341 9.33 22.32 -0.87
N TYR A 342 9.68 23.13 0.14
CA TYR A 342 10.78 24.09 -0.01
C TYR A 342 12.13 23.41 -0.29
N TYR A 343 12.36 22.21 0.25
CA TYR A 343 13.58 21.44 -0.07
C TYR A 343 13.60 20.96 -1.53
N GLN A 344 12.46 20.52 -2.05
CA GLN A 344 12.34 20.02 -3.43
C GLN A 344 12.41 21.13 -4.48
N ASP A 345 11.96 22.34 -4.13
CA ASP A 345 11.96 23.50 -5.02
C ASP A 345 13.35 24.19 -5.15
N ARG A 346 14.36 23.72 -4.39
CA ARG A 346 15.71 24.29 -4.33
C ARG A 346 16.69 23.55 -5.23
#